data_AF-A0A650CS36-F1
#
_entry.id   AF-A0A650CS36-F1
#
_cell.length_a   1.000
_cell.length_b   1.000
_cell.length_c   1.000
_cell.angle_alpha   90.00
_cell.angle_beta   90.00
_cell.angle_gamma   90.00
#
_symmetry.space_group_name_H-M   'P 1'
#
loop_
_entity.id
_entity.type
_entity.pdbx_description
1 polymer ?
#
loop_
_entity_poly.entity_id
_entity_poly.type
_entity_poly.pdbx_seq_one_letter_code
_entity_poly.pdbx_strand_id
1 'polypeptide(L)' 'MKIKIWKEWYDILLKLSKDKRTTLEELIKEIMSTNDCINLPRVNTTRKKEINLNLNYTEKEVLERIEKFLFCD' A
#
# COMPACT_ATOMS: atom_id res chain seq x y z
N MET A 1 5.28 7.83 -10.97
CA MET A 1 4.71 8.77 -9.98
C MET A 1 5.42 8.67 -8.64
N LYS A 2 5.41 9.75 -7.86
CA LYS A 2 5.89 9.75 -6.46
C LYS A 2 4.68 9.83 -5.54
N ILE A 3 4.61 8.97 -4.53
CA ILE A 3 3.54 9.03 -3.52
C ILE A 3 4.11 9.06 -2.11
N LYS A 4 3.39 9.72 -1.20
CA LYS A 4 3.73 9.81 0.22
C LYS A 4 2.81 8.90 1.03
N ILE A 5 3.33 7.73 1.40
CA ILE A 5 2.61 6.74 2.21
C ILE A 5 3.11 6.77 3.66
N TRP A 6 2.26 6.43 4.62
CA TRP A 6 2.69 6.25 6.00
C TRP A 6 3.74 5.17 6.13
N LYS A 7 4.78 5.43 6.93
CA LYS A 7 5.90 4.50 7.12
C LYS A 7 5.42 3.12 7.57
N GLU A 8 4.46 3.08 8.49
CA GLU A 8 3.90 1.85 9.02
C GLU A 8 3.20 1.03 7.93
N TRP A 9 2.44 1.69 7.04
CA TRP A 9 1.80 1.03 5.91
C TRP A 9 2.85 0.52 4.91
N TYR A 10 3.89 1.31 4.64
CA TYR A 10 5.01 0.87 3.81
C TYR A 10 5.70 -0.36 4.38
N ASP A 11 5.98 -0.39 5.68
CA ASP A 11 6.64 -1.51 6.35
C ASP A 11 5.78 -2.78 6.30
N ILE A 12 4.45 -2.65 6.45
CA ILE A 12 3.49 -3.75 6.26
C ILE A 12 3.52 -4.24 4.81
N LEU A 13 3.35 -3.36 3.83
CA LEU A 13 3.36 -3.72 2.41
C LEU A 13 4.69 -4.35 1.99
N LEU A 14 5.82 -3.85 2.51
CA LEU A 14 7.14 -4.39 2.24
C LEU A 14 7.32 -5.80 2.83
N LYS A 15 6.75 -6.06 4.01
CA LYS A 15 6.75 -7.41 4.58
C LYS A 15 5.88 -8.34 3.75
N LEU A 16 4.67 -7.92 3.38
CA LEU A 16 3.75 -8.70 2.55
C LEU A 16 4.34 -9.04 1.18
N SER A 17 5.02 -8.09 0.54
CA SER A 17 5.64 -8.36 -0.77
C SER A 17 6.76 -9.38 -0.66
N LYS A 18 7.56 -9.33 0.42
CA LYS A 18 8.58 -10.35 0.72
C LYS A 18 7.96 -11.72 0.98
N ASP A 19 6.90 -11.79 1.77
CA ASP A 19 6.20 -13.04 2.08
C ASP A 19 5.60 -13.68 0.82
N LYS A 20 5.06 -12.85 -0.09
CA LYS A 20 4.55 -13.26 -1.41
C LYS A 20 5.63 -13.46 -2.49
N ARG A 21 6.91 -13.20 -2.18
CA ARG A 21 8.04 -13.23 -3.13
C ARG A 21 7.82 -12.36 -4.38
N THR A 22 7.22 -11.19 -4.19
CA THR A 22 6.95 -10.19 -5.23
C THR A 22 7.59 -8.85 -4.88
N THR A 23 7.63 -7.93 -5.84
CA THR A 23 8.10 -6.56 -5.57
C THR A 23 7.00 -5.72 -4.91
N LEU A 24 7.39 -4.63 -4.24
CA LEU A 24 6.42 -3.70 -3.66
C LEU A 24 5.50 -3.10 -4.74
N GLU A 25 6.03 -2.81 -5.93
CA GLU A 25 5.26 -2.26 -7.03
C GLU A 25 4.22 -3.26 -7.55
N GLU A 26 4.60 -4.53 -7.73
CA GLU A 26 3.68 -5.59 -8.13
C GLU A 26 2.59 -5.83 -7.09
N LEU A 27 2.93 -5.85 -5.79
CA LEU A 27 1.93 -5.95 -4.73
C LEU A 27 0.94 -4.78 -4.80
N ILE A 28 1.41 -3.55 -5.02
CA ILE A 28 0.50 -2.41 -5.16
C ILE A 28 -0.36 -2.55 -6.42
N LYS A 29 0.17 -3.04 -7.54
CA LYS A 29 -0.65 -3.34 -8.74
C LYS A 29 -1.73 -4.38 -8.46
N GLU A 30 -1.40 -5.40 -7.68
CA GLU A 30 -2.37 -6.42 -7.22
C GLU A 30 -3.46 -5.77 -6.35
N ILE A 31 -3.08 -4.94 -5.37
CA ILE A 31 -3.99 -4.17 -4.51
C ILE A 31 -4.92 -3.25 -5.33
N MET A 32 -4.39 -2.61 -6.37
CA MET A 32 -5.20 -1.80 -7.29
C MET A 32 -6.24 -2.62 -8.05
N SER A 33 -6.00 -3.92 -8.24
CA SER A 33 -6.82 -4.81 -9.07
C SER A 33 -7.76 -5.73 -8.28
N THR A 34 -7.46 -6.00 -7.00
CA THR A 34 -8.29 -6.83 -6.11
C THR A 34 -9.21 -5.99 -5.24
N ASN A 35 -10.38 -6.52 -4.87
CA ASN A 35 -11.28 -5.97 -3.84
C ASN A 35 -11.02 -6.57 -2.44
N ASP A 36 -10.02 -7.45 -2.31
CA ASP A 36 -9.68 -8.07 -1.04
C ASP A 36 -9.09 -7.07 -0.04
N CYS A 37 -9.18 -7.42 1.24
CA CYS A 37 -8.54 -6.70 2.32
C CYS A 37 -8.07 -7.69 3.39
N ILE A 38 -7.08 -7.28 4.19
CA ILE A 38 -6.44 -8.14 5.20
C ILE A 38 -6.88 -7.83 6.64
N ASN A 39 -7.82 -6.88 6.81
CA ASN A 39 -8.47 -6.54 8.07
C ASN A 39 -7.49 -6.35 9.25
N LEU A 40 -6.40 -5.60 9.01
CA LEU A 40 -5.47 -5.26 10.08
C LEU A 40 -6.12 -4.27 11.05
N PRO A 41 -5.75 -4.29 12.34
CA PRO A 41 -6.12 -3.20 13.23
C PRO A 41 -5.45 -1.90 12.76
N ARG A 42 -6.16 -0.78 12.85
CA ARG A 42 -5.60 0.54 12.54
C ARG A 42 -4.34 0.78 13.38
N VAL A 43 -3.25 1.08 12.70
CA VAL A 43 -1.98 1.45 13.32
C VAL A 43 -1.85 2.96 13.35
N ASN A 44 -1.33 3.49 14.45
CA ASN A 44 -0.99 4.92 14.52
C ASN A 44 0.08 5.24 13.50
N THR A 45 -0.20 6.20 12.64
CA THR A 45 0.71 6.61 11.58
C THR A 45 1.57 7.78 12.06
N THR A 46 2.88 7.70 11.80
CA THR A 46 3.82 8.69 12.36
C THR A 46 4.37 9.64 11.31
N ARG A 47 5.13 9.11 10.36
CA ARG A 47 5.82 9.87 9.33
C ARG A 47 5.48 9.31 7.96
N LYS A 48 5.34 10.20 6.98
CA LYS A 48 5.20 9.80 5.59
C LYS A 48 6.58 9.52 4.99
N LYS A 49 6.64 8.48 4.17
CA LYS A 49 7.78 8.08 3.35
C LYS A 49 7.40 8.25 1.89
N GLU A 50 8.31 8.83 1.12
CA GLU A 50 8.14 8.94 -0.33
C GLU A 50 8.57 7.63 -0.99
N ILE A 51 7.71 7.11 -1.86
CA ILE A 51 8.02 5.96 -2.72
C ILE A 51 7.75 6.31 -4.19
N ASN A 52 8.62 5.81 -5.05
CA ASN A 52 8.48 5.92 -6.50
C ASN A 52 7.74 4.68 -7.00
N LEU A 53 6.62 4.89 -7.68
CA LEU A 53 5.81 3.83 -8.29
C LEU A 53 5.60 4.14 -9.76
N ASN A 54 5.66 3.13 -10.63
CA ASN A 54 5.31 3.31 -12.04
C ASN A 54 3.87 2.84 -12.31
N LEU A 55 2.91 3.69 -11.95
CA LEU A 55 1.47 3.41 -12.03
C LEU A 55 0.73 4.55 -12.74
N ASN A 56 -0.35 4.21 -13.43
CA ASN A 56 -1.22 5.13 -14.17
C ASN A 56 -2.44 5.55 -13.33
N TYR A 57 -2.24 5.84 -12.04
CA TYR A 57 -3.26 6.25 -11.08
C TYR A 57 -2.86 7.55 -10.39
N THR A 58 -3.82 8.23 -9.77
CA THR A 58 -3.52 9.39 -8.91
C THR A 58 -3.02 8.95 -7.54
N GLU A 59 -2.27 9.82 -6.84
CA GLU A 59 -1.77 9.50 -5.49
C GLU A 59 -2.92 9.19 -4.53
N LYS A 60 -4.02 9.93 -4.66
CA LYS A 60 -5.22 9.74 -3.83
C LYS A 60 -5.83 8.35 -4.02
N GLU A 61 -6.05 7.92 -5.26
CA GLU A 61 -6.63 6.59 -5.56
C GLU A 61 -5.76 5.47 -5.01
N VAL A 62 -4.43 5.58 -5.14
CA VAL A 62 -3.51 4.57 -4.61
C VAL A 62 -3.57 4.53 -3.08
N LEU A 63 -3.61 5.68 -2.41
CA LEU A 63 -3.68 5.73 -0.95
C LEU A 63 -5.01 5.18 -0.41
N GLU A 64 -6.14 5.57 -1.01
CA GLU A 64 -7.46 5.05 -0.64
C GLU A 64 -7.52 3.53 -0.84
N ARG A 65 -6.94 3.03 -1.93
CA ARG A 65 -6.95 1.60 -2.21
C ARG A 65 -6.05 0.80 -1.26
N ILE A 66 -4.89 1.35 -0.90
CA ILE A 66 -4.02 0.76 0.11
C ILE A 66 -4.69 0.77 1.49
N GLU A 67 -5.31 1.88 1.89
CA GLU A 67 -6.03 1.96 3.16
C GLU A 67 -7.13 0.90 3.25
N LYS A 68 -7.95 0.82 2.19
CA LYS A 68 -8.99 -0.21 2.06
C LYS A 68 -8.45 -1.63 2.11
N PHE A 69 -7.36 -1.91 1.40
CA PHE A 69 -6.74 -3.23 1.43
C PHE A 69 -6.21 -3.57 2.83
N LEU A 70 -5.57 -2.63 3.52
CA LEU A 70 -4.99 -2.87 4.84
C LEU A 70 -6.05 -3.02 5.93
N PHE A 71 -7.08 -2.17 5.95
CA PHE A 71 -8.01 -2.03 7.08
C PHE A 71 -9.46 -2.39 6.78
N CYS A 72 -9.79 -2.72 5.52
CA CYS A 72 -11.17 -2.97 5.06
C CYS A 72 -12.11 -1.76 5.14
N ASP A 73 -11.56 -0.54 5.18
CA ASP A 73 -12.30 0.73 5.24
C ASP A 73 -12.63 1.31 3.85
#